data_AF-K2R7Q6-F1
#
_entry.id   AF-K2R7Q6-F1
#
_cell.length_a   1.000
_cell.length_b   1.000
_cell.length_c   1.000
_cell.angle_alpha   90.00
_cell.angle_beta   90.00
_cell.angle_gamma   90.00
#
_symmetry.space_group_name_H-M   'P 1'
#
loop_
_entity.id
_entity.type
_entity.pdbx_description
1 polymer ?
#
loop_
_entity_poly.entity_id
_entity_poly.type
_entity_poly.pdbx_seq_one_letter_code
_entity_poly.pdbx_strand_id
1 'polypeptide(L)'
;MATQRDRAIAGTYDHVEDCSQLTTLSREELSAEIEAVQAAVQNTPAAAVGEVIVRATEWSEAIFSGKIEAIEVLIQDGGLENIYRFIQALCDCTRYFELLGHSNPTMKILEIGAGTGGTTAEVLRGLTGADGERLYARYDYTDISTGFFTAAQERFKDYDNIEFRVLDVSTDPLAQGFEAEAYDLILASNVSRPGVFVPCLRRKD
;
A
#
# COMPACT_ATOMS: atom_id res chain seq x y z
N MET A 1 27.43 6.66 -6.03
CA MET A 1 26.43 6.56 -4.95
C MET A 1 27.15 5.98 -3.75
N ALA A 2 27.19 6.68 -2.61
CA ALA A 2 27.68 6.07 -1.37
C ALA A 2 26.77 4.88 -1.03
N THR A 3 27.34 3.77 -0.59
CA THR A 3 26.52 2.62 -0.17
C THR A 3 25.74 3.00 1.10
N GLN A 4 24.62 2.33 1.36
CA GLN A 4 23.85 2.57 2.59
C GLN A 4 24.69 2.38 3.86
N ARG A 5 25.67 1.46 3.83
CA ARG A 5 26.63 1.25 4.92
C ARG A 5 27.56 2.45 5.12
N ASP A 6 28.07 3.05 4.04
CA ASP A 6 28.94 4.23 4.14
C ASP A 6 28.20 5.41 4.78
N ARG A 7 26.92 5.58 4.46
CA ARG A 7 26.06 6.60 5.06
C ARG A 7 25.87 6.39 6.56
N ALA A 8 25.63 5.14 6.98
CA ALA A 8 25.52 4.79 8.39
C ALA A 8 26.82 5.04 9.16
N ILE A 9 27.97 4.62 8.60
CA ILE A 9 29.30 4.88 9.20
C ILE A 9 29.53 6.39 9.36
N ALA A 10 29.13 7.19 8.37
CA ALA A 10 29.26 8.64 8.41
C ALA A 10 28.24 9.36 9.31
N GLY A 11 27.30 8.63 9.95
CA GLY A 11 26.25 9.24 10.77
C GLY A 11 25.19 10.00 9.96
N THR A 12 25.01 9.66 8.68
CA THR A 12 24.14 10.37 7.72
C THR A 12 23.02 9.47 7.18
N TYR A 13 22.68 8.41 7.92
CA TYR A 13 21.58 7.55 7.60
C TYR A 13 20.27 8.20 8.06
N ASP A 14 19.32 8.35 7.13
CA ASP A 14 18.08 9.07 7.42
C ASP A 14 17.27 8.32 8.49
N HIS A 15 16.71 9.08 9.45
CA HIS A 15 15.81 8.59 10.48
C HIS A 15 16.41 7.59 11.50
N VAL A 16 17.73 7.41 11.53
CA VAL A 16 18.43 6.57 12.52
C VAL A 16 19.56 7.40 13.16
N GLU A 17 19.27 8.03 14.30
CA GLU A 17 20.16 9.01 14.96
C GLU A 17 21.50 8.42 15.40
N ASP A 18 21.49 7.16 15.85
CA ASP A 18 22.63 6.41 16.38
C ASP A 18 23.28 5.48 15.33
N CYS A 19 23.01 5.71 14.04
CA CYS A 19 23.45 4.81 12.96
C CYS A 19 24.96 4.55 12.92
N SER A 20 25.80 5.51 13.31
CA SER A 20 27.24 5.32 13.38
C SER A 20 27.65 4.36 14.50
N GLN A 21 26.98 4.43 15.65
CA GLN A 21 27.23 3.54 16.79
C GLN A 21 26.84 2.10 16.45
N LEU A 22 25.68 1.90 15.81
CA LEU A 22 25.21 0.60 15.36
C LEU A 22 26.20 -0.11 14.43
N THR A 23 26.99 0.64 13.63
CA THR A 23 28.01 0.03 12.75
C THR A 23 29.22 -0.53 13.48
N THR A 24 29.39 -0.21 14.76
CA THR A 24 30.52 -0.64 15.59
C THR A 24 30.22 -1.87 16.45
N LEU A 25 28.95 -2.26 16.55
CA LEU A 25 28.51 -3.41 17.34
C LEU A 25 28.98 -4.74 16.74
N SER A 26 29.27 -5.71 17.61
CA SER A 26 29.44 -7.11 17.24
C SER A 26 28.12 -7.72 16.73
N ARG A 27 28.19 -8.93 16.16
CA ARG A 27 27.00 -9.62 15.67
C ARG A 27 26.05 -9.96 16.82
N GLU A 28 26.60 -10.34 17.96
CA GLU A 28 25.86 -10.71 19.16
C GLU A 28 25.14 -9.48 19.75
N GLU A 29 25.83 -8.35 19.85
CA GLU A 29 25.25 -7.09 20.31
C GLU A 29 24.17 -6.58 19.34
N LEU A 30 24.41 -6.65 18.03
CA LEU A 30 23.42 -6.24 17.03
C LEU A 30 22.17 -7.12 17.06
N SER A 31 22.32 -8.43 17.29
CA SER A 31 21.18 -9.34 17.48
C SER A 31 20.36 -8.96 18.71
N ALA A 32 21.03 -8.67 19.83
CA ALA A 32 20.36 -8.23 21.06
C ALA A 32 19.61 -6.90 20.87
N GLU A 33 20.17 -5.95 20.12
CA GLU A 33 19.49 -4.70 19.77
C GLU A 33 18.24 -4.93 18.90
N ILE A 34 18.33 -5.82 17.91
CA ILE A 34 17.16 -6.18 17.08
C ILE A 34 16.05 -6.79 17.93
N GLU A 35 16.39 -7.71 18.83
CA GLU A 35 15.42 -8.32 19.76
C GLU A 35 14.80 -7.29 20.71
N ALA A 36 15.60 -6.36 21.24
CA ALA A 36 15.13 -5.30 22.12
C ALA A 36 14.16 -4.36 21.40
N VAL A 37 14.50 -3.92 20.18
CA VAL A 37 13.63 -3.08 19.35
C VAL A 37 12.35 -3.82 18.97
N GLN A 38 12.45 -5.10 18.60
CA GLN A 38 11.28 -5.93 18.31
C GLN A 38 10.34 -6.00 19.51
N ALA A 39 10.87 -6.29 20.71
CA ALA A 39 10.09 -6.35 21.94
C ALA A 39 9.43 -5.00 22.29
N ALA A 40 10.09 -3.87 22.02
CA ALA A 40 9.52 -2.54 22.21
C ALA A 40 8.34 -2.28 21.25
N VAL A 41 8.47 -2.68 19.98
CA VAL A 41 7.47 -2.47 18.93
C VAL A 41 6.24 -3.37 19.10
N GLN A 42 6.37 -4.52 19.75
CA GLN A 42 5.27 -5.48 20.01
C GLN A 42 4.07 -4.86 20.73
N ASN A 43 4.27 -3.81 21.54
CA ASN A 43 3.18 -3.14 22.25
C ASN A 43 2.59 -1.92 21.49
N THR A 44 2.86 -1.82 20.20
CA THR A 44 2.41 -0.70 19.34
C THR A 44 1.62 -1.22 18.15
N PRO A 45 0.86 -0.36 17.44
CA PRO A 45 0.23 -0.74 16.18
C PRO A 45 1.21 -1.24 15.10
N ALA A 46 2.51 -0.97 15.25
CA ALA A 46 3.56 -1.39 14.34
C ALA A 46 4.09 -2.82 14.61
N ALA A 47 3.54 -3.56 15.58
CA ALA A 47 3.98 -4.91 15.94
C ALA A 47 4.17 -5.83 14.72
N ALA A 48 3.14 -5.92 13.88
CA ALA A 48 3.18 -6.76 12.67
C ALA A 48 4.20 -6.27 11.63
N VAL A 49 4.48 -4.97 11.57
CA VAL A 49 5.56 -4.43 10.70
C VAL A 49 6.92 -4.83 11.23
N GLY A 50 7.13 -4.74 12.55
CA GLY A 50 8.34 -5.18 13.21
C GLY A 50 8.63 -6.66 12.95
N GLU A 51 7.62 -7.52 13.04
CA GLU A 51 7.75 -8.95 12.74
C GLU A 51 8.22 -9.23 11.30
N VAL A 52 7.65 -8.52 10.31
CA VAL A 52 8.05 -8.71 8.92
C VAL A 52 9.47 -8.21 8.66
N ILE A 53 9.89 -7.10 9.29
CA ILE A 53 11.26 -6.58 9.18
C ILE A 53 12.28 -7.57 9.76
N VAL A 54 11.99 -8.13 10.95
CA VAL A 54 12.86 -9.15 11.57
C VAL A 54 12.93 -10.40 10.70
N ARG A 55 11.79 -10.90 10.22
CA ARG A 55 11.75 -12.04 9.29
C ARG A 55 12.57 -11.78 8.02
N ALA A 56 12.43 -10.61 7.39
CA ALA A 56 13.22 -10.27 6.21
C ALA A 56 14.73 -10.23 6.52
N THR A 57 15.10 -9.83 7.73
CA THR A 57 16.49 -9.83 8.21
C THR A 57 17.02 -11.26 8.39
N GLU A 58 16.25 -12.14 9.02
CA GLU A 58 16.59 -13.56 9.21
C GLU A 58 16.75 -14.30 7.87
N TRP A 59 15.90 -14.00 6.90
CA TRP A 59 15.92 -14.62 5.56
C TRP A 59 16.85 -13.91 4.57
N SER A 60 17.55 -12.85 4.98
CA SER A 60 18.35 -12.01 4.08
C SER A 60 19.38 -12.80 3.28
N GLU A 61 20.10 -13.75 3.89
CA GLU A 61 21.07 -14.59 3.18
C GLU A 61 20.39 -15.45 2.09
N ALA A 62 19.23 -16.03 2.39
CA ALA A 62 18.47 -16.84 1.44
C ALA A 62 17.94 -15.99 0.27
N ILE A 63 17.49 -14.77 0.56
CA ILE A 63 17.05 -13.79 -0.45
C ILE A 63 18.22 -13.42 -1.37
N PHE A 64 19.36 -13.00 -0.81
CA PHE A 64 20.52 -12.58 -1.61
C PHE A 64 21.21 -13.74 -2.34
N SER A 65 21.08 -14.97 -1.86
CA SER A 65 21.56 -16.17 -2.55
C SER A 65 20.56 -16.71 -3.59
N GLY A 66 19.38 -16.10 -3.72
CA GLY A 66 18.34 -16.52 -4.67
C GLY A 66 17.66 -17.85 -4.31
N LYS A 67 17.76 -18.29 -3.05
CA LYS A 67 17.10 -19.51 -2.56
C LYS A 67 15.60 -19.30 -2.30
N ILE A 68 15.18 -18.06 -2.08
CA ILE A 68 13.80 -17.65 -1.88
C ILE A 68 13.60 -16.25 -2.48
N GLU A 69 12.44 -16.02 -3.07
CA GLU A 69 12.07 -14.68 -3.52
C GLU A 69 11.65 -13.81 -2.33
N ALA A 70 12.07 -12.54 -2.31
CA ALA A 70 11.77 -11.64 -1.19
C ALA A 70 10.26 -11.50 -0.94
N ILE A 71 9.47 -11.49 -2.02
CA ILE A 71 8.01 -11.39 -1.93
C ILE A 71 7.38 -12.58 -1.20
N GLU A 72 7.95 -13.78 -1.33
CA GLU A 72 7.47 -14.97 -0.62
C GLU A 72 7.65 -14.82 0.90
N VAL A 73 8.76 -14.21 1.34
CA VAL A 73 9.01 -13.91 2.76
C VAL A 73 8.04 -12.86 3.29
N LEU A 74 7.73 -11.84 2.49
CA LEU A 74 6.84 -10.74 2.88
C LEU A 74 5.37 -11.18 2.98
N ILE A 75 4.91 -12.10 2.12
CA ILE A 75 3.51 -12.55 2.11
C ILE A 75 3.19 -13.52 3.26
N GLN A 76 4.19 -14.23 3.79
CA GLN A 76 4.02 -15.18 4.90
C GLN A 76 3.23 -14.56 6.07
N ASP A 77 2.30 -15.34 6.63
CA ASP A 77 1.44 -14.94 7.75
C ASP A 77 0.69 -13.62 7.54
N GLY A 78 0.39 -13.26 6.29
CA GLY A 78 -0.27 -12.00 5.94
C GLY A 78 0.61 -10.76 6.16
N GLY A 79 1.94 -10.93 6.25
CA GLY A 79 2.88 -9.86 6.58
C GLY A 79 2.73 -8.61 5.71
N LEU A 80 2.66 -8.79 4.39
CA LEU A 80 2.49 -7.70 3.44
C LEU A 80 1.13 -6.99 3.62
N GLU A 81 0.05 -7.72 3.89
CA GLU A 81 -1.25 -7.14 4.18
C GLU A 81 -1.21 -6.31 5.48
N ASN A 82 -0.53 -6.82 6.51
CA ASN A 82 -0.38 -6.13 7.79
C ASN A 82 0.45 -4.84 7.65
N ILE A 83 1.50 -4.83 6.82
CA ILE A 83 2.25 -3.61 6.49
C ILE A 83 1.34 -2.59 5.83
N TYR A 84 0.58 -2.99 4.82
CA TYR A 84 -0.36 -2.09 4.14
C TYR A 84 -1.41 -1.54 5.10
N ARG A 85 -1.97 -2.38 5.98
CA ARG A 85 -2.93 -1.97 7.00
C ARG A 85 -2.33 -0.97 7.98
N PHE A 86 -1.10 -1.19 8.43
CA PHE A 86 -0.40 -0.25 9.31
C PHE A 86 -0.20 1.11 8.62
N ILE A 87 0.30 1.13 7.38
CA ILE A 87 0.52 2.38 6.63
C ILE A 87 -0.80 3.13 6.42
N GLN A 88 -1.89 2.42 6.10
CA GLN A 88 -3.22 3.02 5.96
C GLN A 88 -3.72 3.61 7.27
N ALA A 89 -3.49 2.92 8.40
CA ALA A 89 -3.86 3.45 9.71
C ALA A 89 -3.11 4.73 10.10
N LEU A 90 -1.98 5.06 9.45
CA LEU A 90 -1.28 6.34 9.67
C LEU A 90 -2.03 7.53 9.07
N CYS A 91 -2.98 7.32 8.16
CA CYS A 91 -3.76 8.38 7.53
C CYS A 91 -5.23 8.00 7.40
N ASP A 92 -6.06 8.48 8.33
CA ASP A 92 -7.51 8.35 8.22
C ASP A 92 -8.07 9.38 7.24
N CYS A 93 -8.40 8.92 6.04
CA CYS A 93 -9.08 9.71 5.01
C CYS A 93 -10.60 9.49 4.97
N THR A 94 -11.17 8.72 5.90
CA THR A 94 -12.61 8.38 5.91
C THR A 94 -13.44 9.65 5.89
N ARG A 95 -13.10 10.63 6.72
CA ARG A 95 -13.82 11.91 6.80
C ARG A 95 -13.81 12.70 5.48
N TYR A 96 -12.72 12.60 4.72
CA TYR A 96 -12.64 13.24 3.40
C TYR A 96 -13.61 12.58 2.42
N PHE A 97 -13.62 11.24 2.39
CA PHE A 97 -14.52 10.50 1.51
C PHE A 97 -15.99 10.68 1.90
N GLU A 98 -16.33 10.73 3.17
CA GLU A 98 -17.69 11.06 3.63
C GLU A 98 -18.17 12.41 3.06
N LEU A 99 -17.35 13.46 3.22
CA LEU A 99 -17.67 14.80 2.71
C LEU A 99 -17.81 14.80 1.19
N LEU A 100 -16.93 14.05 0.50
CA LEU A 100 -16.97 13.93 -0.96
C LEU A 100 -18.23 13.18 -1.42
N GLY A 101 -18.58 12.09 -0.76
CA GLY A 101 -19.80 11.30 -0.99
C GLY A 101 -21.06 12.13 -0.82
N HIS A 102 -21.15 12.92 0.25
CA HIS A 102 -22.27 13.85 0.42
C HIS A 102 -22.31 14.96 -0.64
N SER A 103 -21.16 15.42 -1.13
CA SER A 103 -21.09 16.45 -2.17
C SER A 103 -21.44 15.92 -3.57
N ASN A 104 -21.10 14.67 -3.89
CA ASN A 104 -21.40 14.01 -5.16
C ASN A 104 -21.69 12.52 -4.93
N PRO A 105 -22.92 12.16 -4.52
CA PRO A 105 -23.30 10.76 -4.24
C PRO A 105 -23.39 9.90 -5.51
N THR A 106 -23.25 10.51 -6.69
CA THR A 106 -23.29 9.85 -7.99
C THR A 106 -21.92 9.74 -8.65
N MET A 107 -20.84 9.97 -7.89
CA MET A 107 -19.50 9.96 -8.47
C MET A 107 -19.12 8.59 -9.04
N LYS A 108 -18.38 8.63 -10.14
CA LYS A 108 -17.70 7.46 -10.72
C LYS A 108 -16.24 7.49 -10.32
N ILE A 109 -15.78 6.40 -9.71
CA ILE A 109 -14.45 6.29 -9.10
C ILE A 109 -13.63 5.28 -9.90
N LEU A 110 -12.36 5.60 -10.16
CA LEU A 110 -11.36 4.68 -10.70
C LEU A 110 -10.21 4.54 -9.71
N GLU A 111 -9.96 3.35 -9.21
CA GLU A 111 -8.77 3.04 -8.42
C GLU A 111 -7.74 2.30 -9.27
N ILE A 112 -6.55 2.88 -9.38
CA ILE A 112 -5.41 2.36 -10.11
C ILE A 112 -4.48 1.64 -9.13
N GLY A 113 -4.14 0.38 -9.45
CA GLY A 113 -3.22 -0.42 -8.64
C GLY A 113 -3.80 -0.71 -7.26
N ALA A 114 -5.07 -1.10 -7.21
CA ALA A 114 -5.80 -1.35 -5.98
C ALA A 114 -5.20 -2.50 -5.15
N GLY A 115 -4.39 -3.39 -5.77
CA GLY A 115 -3.58 -4.39 -5.08
C GLY A 115 -4.42 -5.31 -4.20
N THR A 116 -4.19 -5.30 -2.88
CA THR A 116 -4.95 -6.10 -1.90
C THR A 116 -6.26 -5.44 -1.44
N GLY A 117 -6.58 -4.26 -1.97
CA GLY A 117 -7.80 -3.50 -1.64
C GLY A 117 -7.75 -2.76 -0.31
N GLY A 118 -6.56 -2.46 0.22
CA GLY A 118 -6.46 -1.73 1.47
C GLY A 118 -7.04 -0.31 1.38
N THR A 119 -6.61 0.47 0.39
CA THR A 119 -7.17 1.80 0.13
C THR A 119 -8.65 1.72 -0.27
N THR A 120 -9.04 0.74 -1.08
CA THR A 120 -10.44 0.46 -1.40
C THR A 120 -11.32 0.36 -0.15
N ALA A 121 -10.88 -0.37 0.88
CA ALA A 121 -11.64 -0.56 2.10
C ALA A 121 -11.90 0.76 2.86
N GLU A 122 -10.89 1.63 2.93
CA GLU A 122 -11.02 2.97 3.55
C GLU A 122 -12.00 3.85 2.78
N VAL A 123 -11.88 3.86 1.44
CA VAL A 123 -12.74 4.67 0.57
C VAL A 123 -14.18 4.19 0.66
N LEU A 124 -14.41 2.89 0.52
CA LEU A 124 -15.76 2.31 0.57
C LEU A 124 -16.43 2.55 1.92
N ARG A 125 -15.68 2.44 3.04
CA ARG A 125 -16.19 2.80 4.36
C ARG A 125 -16.62 4.27 4.44
N GLY A 126 -15.80 5.19 3.93
CA GLY A 126 -16.15 6.61 3.91
C GLY A 126 -17.28 6.96 2.94
N LEU A 127 -17.54 6.11 1.94
CA LEU A 127 -18.63 6.29 0.97
C LEU A 127 -19.88 5.47 1.28
N THR A 128 -19.97 4.94 2.48
CA THR A 128 -21.20 4.38 3.05
C THR A 128 -21.74 5.38 4.05
N GLY A 129 -22.94 5.89 3.78
CA GLY A 129 -23.59 6.85 4.67
C GLY A 129 -24.07 6.22 5.97
N ALA A 130 -24.61 7.06 6.87
CA ALA A 130 -24.95 6.66 8.22
C ALA A 130 -26.03 5.57 8.28
N ASP A 131 -26.90 5.51 7.26
CA ASP A 131 -27.97 4.52 7.16
C ASP A 131 -27.58 3.32 6.27
N GLY A 132 -26.29 3.22 5.92
CA GLY A 132 -25.76 2.19 5.03
C GLY A 132 -25.95 2.48 3.55
N GLU A 133 -26.41 3.67 3.19
CA GLU A 133 -26.61 4.06 1.80
C GLU A 133 -25.29 4.27 1.06
N ARG A 134 -25.25 3.86 -0.20
CA ARG A 134 -24.08 4.03 -1.06
C ARG A 134 -23.99 5.46 -1.58
N LEU A 135 -22.84 6.11 -1.37
CA LEU A 135 -22.56 7.49 -1.79
C LEU A 135 -21.66 7.58 -3.04
N TYR A 136 -21.81 6.62 -3.96
CA TYR A 136 -21.18 6.62 -5.28
C TYR A 136 -22.05 5.91 -6.31
N ALA A 137 -21.85 6.20 -7.60
CA ALA A 137 -22.56 5.51 -8.68
C ALA A 137 -21.85 4.22 -9.11
N ARG A 138 -20.51 4.25 -9.21
CA ARG A 138 -19.69 3.13 -9.68
C ARG A 138 -18.26 3.24 -9.17
N TYR A 139 -17.66 2.11 -8.80
CA TYR A 139 -16.28 1.99 -8.36
C TYR A 139 -15.52 1.01 -9.24
N ASP A 140 -14.59 1.48 -10.05
CA ASP A 140 -13.73 0.63 -10.87
C ASP A 140 -12.47 0.28 -10.08
N TYR A 141 -12.44 -0.95 -9.58
CA TYR A 141 -11.30 -1.57 -8.94
C TYR A 141 -10.35 -2.09 -10.02
N THR A 142 -9.15 -1.50 -10.14
CA THR A 142 -8.21 -1.91 -11.18
C THR A 142 -6.81 -2.20 -10.68
N ASP A 143 -6.18 -3.17 -11.33
CA ASP A 143 -4.78 -3.53 -11.14
C ASP A 143 -4.22 -4.07 -12.46
N ILE A 144 -2.88 -4.07 -12.61
CA ILE A 144 -2.23 -4.71 -13.76
C ILE A 144 -2.33 -6.24 -13.69
N SER A 145 -2.45 -6.78 -12.47
CA SER A 145 -2.56 -8.22 -12.20
C SER A 145 -3.93 -8.58 -11.64
N THR A 146 -4.53 -9.64 -12.20
CA THR A 146 -5.76 -10.23 -11.66
C THR A 146 -5.54 -11.03 -10.37
N GLY A 147 -4.29 -11.18 -9.91
CA GLY A 147 -3.93 -12.06 -8.79
C GLY A 147 -4.66 -11.77 -7.48
N PHE A 148 -5.14 -10.54 -7.29
CA PHE A 148 -5.86 -10.13 -6.10
C PHE A 148 -7.39 -10.09 -6.27
N PHE A 149 -7.92 -10.26 -7.48
CA PHE A 149 -9.34 -10.00 -7.77
C PHE A 149 -10.26 -10.96 -7.02
N THR A 150 -9.96 -12.26 -6.99
CA THR A 150 -10.80 -13.23 -6.28
C THR A 150 -10.92 -12.89 -4.79
N ALA A 151 -9.79 -12.56 -4.14
CA ALA A 151 -9.79 -12.18 -2.73
C ALA A 151 -10.51 -10.84 -2.50
N ALA A 152 -10.32 -9.87 -3.38
CA ALA A 152 -10.98 -8.57 -3.30
C ALA A 152 -12.50 -8.67 -3.54
N GLN A 153 -12.94 -9.49 -4.50
CA GLN A 153 -14.36 -9.76 -4.76
C GLN A 153 -15.05 -10.38 -3.55
N GLU A 154 -14.42 -11.36 -2.90
CA GLU A 154 -14.96 -11.94 -1.67
C GLU A 154 -14.98 -10.91 -0.52
N ARG A 155 -13.91 -10.11 -0.40
CA ARG A 155 -13.78 -9.08 0.64
C ARG A 155 -14.80 -7.96 0.51
N PHE A 156 -15.16 -7.57 -0.71
CA PHE A 156 -16.05 -6.43 -0.99
C PHE A 156 -17.43 -6.86 -1.50
N LYS A 157 -17.81 -8.13 -1.31
CA LYS A 157 -19.10 -8.68 -1.78
C LYS A 157 -20.35 -7.95 -1.26
N ASP A 158 -20.23 -7.29 -0.11
CA ASP A 158 -21.32 -6.55 0.52
C ASP A 158 -21.44 -5.10 0.00
N TYR A 159 -20.54 -4.68 -0.89
CA TYR A 159 -20.56 -3.37 -1.53
C TYR A 159 -21.06 -3.47 -2.98
N ASP A 160 -22.12 -2.74 -3.30
CA ASP A 160 -22.73 -2.74 -4.64
C ASP A 160 -22.00 -1.83 -5.62
N ASN A 161 -22.06 -2.17 -6.93
CA ASN A 161 -21.49 -1.39 -8.04
C ASN A 161 -19.96 -1.22 -8.00
N ILE A 162 -19.26 -2.26 -7.58
CA ILE A 162 -17.82 -2.39 -7.79
C ILE A 162 -17.56 -3.24 -9.05
N GLU A 163 -16.80 -2.70 -9.99
CA GLU A 163 -16.35 -3.41 -11.19
C GLU A 163 -14.84 -3.70 -11.11
N PHE A 164 -14.48 -4.98 -11.23
CA PHE A 164 -13.09 -5.43 -11.21
C PHE A 164 -12.56 -5.55 -12.64
N ARG A 165 -11.55 -4.75 -12.99
CA ARG A 165 -11.04 -4.68 -14.37
C ARG A 165 -9.52 -4.54 -14.38
N VAL A 166 -8.86 -5.16 -15.36
CA VAL A 166 -7.42 -4.95 -15.55
C VAL A 166 -7.17 -3.56 -16.13
N LEU A 167 -6.18 -2.85 -15.60
CA LEU A 167 -5.68 -1.59 -16.15
C LEU A 167 -4.15 -1.56 -16.07
N ASP A 168 -3.51 -1.56 -17.24
CA ASP A 168 -2.10 -1.23 -17.37
C ASP A 168 -1.96 0.25 -17.75
N VAL A 169 -1.64 1.09 -16.75
CA VAL A 169 -1.42 2.52 -16.93
C VAL A 169 -0.19 2.89 -17.76
N SER A 170 0.65 1.91 -18.14
CA SER A 170 1.75 2.16 -19.08
C SER A 170 1.34 2.14 -20.54
N THR A 171 0.09 1.77 -20.81
CA THR A 171 -0.51 1.81 -22.14
C THR A 171 -1.76 2.69 -22.13
N ASP A 172 -2.29 3.01 -23.31
CA ASP A 172 -3.47 3.87 -23.44
C ASP A 172 -4.70 3.25 -22.74
N PRO A 173 -5.30 3.90 -21.72
CA PRO A 173 -6.51 3.41 -21.07
C PRO A 173 -7.71 3.32 -22.02
N LEU A 174 -7.80 4.19 -23.03
CA LEU A 174 -8.91 4.17 -23.99
C LEU A 174 -8.90 2.89 -24.83
N ALA A 175 -7.70 2.47 -25.26
CA ALA A 175 -7.50 1.20 -25.94
C ALA A 175 -7.83 -0.03 -25.07
N GLN A 176 -7.85 0.13 -23.74
CA GLN A 176 -8.22 -0.90 -22.77
C GLN A 176 -9.72 -0.88 -22.40
N GLY A 177 -10.51 -0.05 -23.09
CA GLY A 177 -11.96 0.05 -22.90
C GLY A 177 -12.38 0.95 -21.74
N PHE A 178 -11.51 1.84 -21.27
CA PHE A 178 -11.89 2.92 -20.36
C PHE A 178 -12.38 4.12 -21.17
N GLU A 179 -13.31 4.89 -20.61
CA GLU A 179 -13.87 6.07 -21.28
C GLU A 179 -13.15 7.34 -20.82
N ALA A 180 -12.87 8.23 -21.78
CA ALA A 180 -12.28 9.54 -21.48
C ALA A 180 -13.24 10.39 -20.64
N GLU A 181 -12.72 11.10 -19.64
CA GLU A 181 -13.48 12.04 -18.80
C GLU A 181 -14.72 11.43 -18.11
N ALA A 182 -14.74 10.11 -17.92
CA ALA A 182 -15.88 9.39 -17.36
C ALA A 182 -15.85 9.24 -15.84
N TYR A 183 -14.75 9.62 -15.18
CA TYR A 183 -14.55 9.48 -13.74
C TYR A 183 -14.46 10.85 -13.06
N ASP A 184 -15.08 10.96 -11.89
CA ASP A 184 -15.05 12.15 -11.05
C ASP A 184 -13.90 12.11 -10.03
N LEU A 185 -13.45 10.90 -9.67
CA LEU A 185 -12.36 10.65 -8.75
C LEU A 185 -11.45 9.54 -9.28
N ILE A 186 -10.14 9.79 -9.31
CA ILE A 186 -9.12 8.79 -9.63
C ILE A 186 -8.20 8.63 -8.41
N LEU A 187 -8.07 7.40 -7.95
CA LEU A 187 -7.22 7.01 -6.82
C LEU A 187 -6.01 6.25 -7.35
N ALA A 188 -4.82 6.56 -6.82
CA ALA A 188 -3.59 5.86 -7.13
C ALA A 188 -2.72 5.78 -5.86
N SER A 189 -2.94 4.73 -5.06
CA SER A 189 -2.23 4.51 -3.81
C SER A 189 -1.11 3.50 -4.05
N ASN A 190 0.14 3.88 -3.77
CA ASN A 190 1.32 3.01 -3.91
C ASN A 190 1.61 2.47 -5.33
N VAL A 191 1.07 3.11 -6.38
CA VAL A 191 1.42 2.82 -7.77
C VAL A 191 2.83 3.37 -8.03
N SER A 192 3.84 2.51 -7.99
CA SER A 192 5.21 2.92 -8.29
C SER A 192 5.41 3.12 -9.80
N ARG A 193 5.69 4.35 -10.25
CA ARG A 193 6.64 4.62 -11.34
C ARG A 193 7.29 6.01 -11.19
N PRO A 194 8.62 6.12 -11.39
CA PRO A 194 9.23 7.39 -11.78
C PRO A 194 8.75 7.78 -13.19
N GLY A 195 8.15 8.97 -13.33
CA GLY A 195 8.15 9.71 -14.60
C GLY A 195 7.04 9.46 -15.65
N VAL A 196 5.91 8.83 -15.31
CA VAL A 196 4.77 8.70 -16.24
C VAL A 196 3.62 9.62 -15.81
N PHE A 197 3.44 10.71 -16.56
CA PHE A 197 2.20 11.50 -16.55
C PHE A 197 1.09 10.67 -17.20
N VAL A 198 0.00 10.42 -16.49
CA VAL A 198 -1.20 9.78 -17.05
C VAL A 198 -2.08 10.89 -17.64
N PRO A 199 -2.27 10.99 -18.97
CA PRO A 199 -2.99 12.10 -19.59
C PRO A 199 -4.47 12.20 -19.19
N CYS A 200 -5.06 11.12 -18.68
CA CYS A 200 -6.45 11.10 -18.20
C CYS A 200 -6.64 11.79 -16.83
N LEU A 201 -5.58 12.22 -16.15
CA LEU A 201 -5.63 12.95 -14.87
C LEU A 201 -5.81 14.46 -15.01
N ARG A 202 -6.23 14.98 -16.18
CA ARG A 202 -6.55 16.40 -16.31
C ARG A 202 -7.85 16.71 -15.57
N ARG A 203 -7.71 17.43 -14.45
CA ARG A 203 -8.81 18.11 -13.77
C ARG A 203 -9.55 18.98 -14.78
N LYS A 204 -10.89 18.91 -14.82
CA LYS A 204 -11.69 19.88 -15.56
C LYS A 204 -11.45 21.26 -14.94
N ASP A 205 -11.04 22.21 -15.77
CA ASP A 205 -10.98 23.64 -15.45
C ASP A 205 -12.39 24.21 -15.22
#